data_AF-A0A354SGI0-F1
#
_entry.id   AF-A0A354SGI0-F1
#
_cell.length_a   1.000
_cell.length_b   1.000
_cell.length_c   1.000
_cell.angle_alpha   90.00
_cell.angle_beta   90.00
_cell.angle_gamma   90.00
#
_symmetry.space_group_name_H-M   'P 1'
#
loop_
_entity.id
_entity.type
_entity.pdbx_description
1 polymer ?
#
loop_
_entity_poly.entity_id
_entity_poly.type
_entity_poly.pdbx_seq_one_letter_code
_entity_poly.pdbx_strand_id
1 'polypeptide(L)'
;MFLHISVYIHLNWSSEGQTVKVITEAGEETIEVEVTSDDRKGRVIIPHGFGLVYDGVKFGANVNRLDKNTNRDQFGTPVHRYVPCRVEAV
;
A
#
# COMPACT_ATOMS: atom_id res chain seq x y z
N MET A 1 -4.49 -17.76 11.90
CA MET A 1 -5.33 -17.28 10.79
C MET A 1 -4.57 -16.15 10.12
N PHE A 2 -3.66 -16.50 9.21
CA PHE A 2 -2.91 -15.52 8.43
C PHE A 2 -3.78 -15.16 7.22
N LEU A 3 -4.40 -13.99 7.28
CA LEU A 3 -5.08 -13.43 6.12
C LEU A 3 -3.99 -13.12 5.10
N HIS A 4 -3.99 -13.88 4.00
CA HIS A 4 -3.29 -13.53 2.78
C HIS A 4 -3.70 -12.11 2.44
N ILE A 5 -2.74 -11.19 2.47
CA ILE A 5 -3.02 -9.76 2.40
C ILE A 5 -2.28 -9.19 1.22
N SER A 6 -3.10 -8.93 0.22
CA SER A 6 -2.67 -8.46 -1.06
C SER A 6 -3.18 -7.05 -1.26
N VAL A 7 -2.43 -6.30 -2.06
CA VAL A 7 -2.85 -4.96 -2.41
C VAL A 7 -3.71 -5.05 -3.65
N TYR A 8 -4.95 -4.57 -3.53
CA TYR A 8 -5.88 -4.51 -4.64
C TYR A 8 -5.48 -3.39 -5.55
N ILE A 9 -4.93 -3.76 -6.70
CA ILE A 9 -4.47 -2.81 -7.70
C ILE A 9 -5.23 -3.09 -8.98
N HIS A 10 -6.09 -2.16 -9.38
CA HIS A 10 -6.65 -2.17 -10.72
C HIS A 10 -5.71 -1.43 -11.68
N LEU A 11 -4.52 -2.00 -11.92
CA LEU A 11 -3.59 -1.58 -12.96
C LEU A 11 -3.71 -2.52 -14.16
N ASN A 12 -3.74 -1.94 -15.36
CA ASN A 12 -3.87 -2.73 -16.59
C ASN A 12 -2.59 -3.51 -16.96
N TRP A 13 -1.51 -3.37 -16.19
CA TRP A 13 -0.18 -3.91 -16.54
C TRP A 13 0.40 -4.90 -15.52
N SER A 14 -0.16 -5.03 -14.30
CA SER A 14 0.36 -5.94 -13.27
C SER A 14 -0.28 -7.33 -13.35
N SER A 15 0.46 -8.37 -13.00
CA SER A 15 -0.05 -9.75 -12.88
C SER A 15 -0.28 -10.15 -11.42
N GLU A 16 -1.17 -11.13 -11.20
CA GLU A 16 -1.43 -11.71 -9.87
C GLU A 16 -0.13 -12.21 -9.20
N GLY A 17 0.07 -11.89 -7.92
CA GLY A 17 1.25 -12.27 -7.16
C GLY A 17 2.54 -11.53 -7.55
N GLN A 18 2.46 -10.55 -8.47
CA GLN A 18 3.62 -9.75 -8.82
C GLN A 18 4.03 -8.86 -7.65
N THR A 19 5.33 -8.82 -7.38
CA THR A 19 5.89 -7.85 -6.44
C THR A 19 5.98 -6.47 -7.10
N VAL A 20 5.42 -5.46 -6.44
CA VAL A 20 5.50 -4.07 -6.88
C VAL A 20 6.06 -3.19 -5.78
N LYS A 21 6.56 -2.03 -6.18
CA LYS A 21 6.98 -0.96 -5.30
C LYS A 21 5.94 0.15 -5.31
N VAL A 22 5.41 0.48 -4.14
CA VAL A 22 4.52 1.63 -3.95
C VAL A 22 5.35 2.77 -3.39
N ILE A 23 5.28 3.91 -4.06
CA ILE A 23 6.06 5.11 -3.75
C ILE A 23 5.08 6.25 -3.50
N THR A 24 5.19 6.91 -2.36
CA THR A 24 4.48 8.14 -2.04
C THR A 24 5.47 9.26 -1.79
N GLU A 25 4.97 10.46 -1.49
CA GLU A 25 5.82 11.55 -1.02
C GLU A 25 6.54 11.23 0.31
N ALA A 26 5.96 10.36 1.14
CA ALA A 26 6.51 10.05 2.46
C ALA A 26 7.63 8.99 2.40
N GLY A 27 7.53 8.06 1.46
CA GLY A 27 8.43 6.92 1.39
C GLY A 27 7.99 5.88 0.39
N GLU A 28 8.53 4.68 0.53
CA GLU A 28 8.30 3.57 -0.37
C GLU A 28 8.21 2.24 0.37
N GLU A 29 7.42 1.32 -0.17
CA GLU A 29 7.21 -0.02 0.35
C GLU A 29 7.06 -1.04 -0.79
N THR A 30 7.64 -2.22 -0.60
CA THR A 30 7.54 -3.34 -1.55
C THR A 30 6.51 -4.34 -1.06
N ILE A 31 5.59 -4.74 -1.94
CA ILE A 31 4.40 -5.53 -1.62
C ILE A 31 4.03 -6.46 -2.76
N GLU A 32 3.34 -7.55 -2.43
CA GLU A 32 2.69 -8.42 -3.41
C GLU A 32 1.31 -7.88 -3.80
N VAL A 33 1.00 -7.95 -5.10
CA VAL A 33 -0.25 -7.44 -5.68
C VAL A 33 -1.26 -8.56 -5.88
N GLU A 34 -2.52 -8.25 -5.55
CA GLU A 34 -3.69 -8.98 -6.01
C GLU A 34 -4.47 -8.07 -6.95
N VAL A 35 -4.85 -8.61 -8.10
CA VAL A 35 -5.59 -7.89 -9.11
C VAL A 35 -7.06 -8.28 -8.99
N THR A 36 -7.90 -7.30 -8.63
CA THR A 36 -9.35 -7.47 -8.59
C THR A 36 -10.07 -6.51 -9.54
N SER A 37 -11.20 -6.97 -10.09
CA SER A 37 -12.16 -6.15 -10.83
C SER A 37 -13.20 -5.47 -9.93
N ASP A 38 -13.24 -5.81 -8.65
CA ASP A 38 -14.25 -5.29 -7.69
C ASP A 38 -13.95 -3.84 -7.25
N ASP A 39 -12.81 -3.29 -7.71
CA ASP A 39 -12.35 -1.94 -7.41
C ASP A 39 -12.40 -1.02 -8.66
N ARG A 40 -12.45 0.29 -8.43
CA ARG A 40 -12.26 1.34 -9.43
C ARG A 40 -10.81 1.42 -9.90
N LYS A 41 -10.65 1.64 -11.20
CA LYS A 41 -9.37 1.91 -11.85
C LYS A 41 -8.63 3.07 -11.16
N GLY A 42 -7.33 2.87 -10.95
CA GLY A 42 -6.45 3.86 -10.32
C GLY A 42 -6.54 3.93 -8.80
N ARG A 43 -7.30 3.04 -8.15
CA ARG A 43 -7.27 2.87 -6.69
C ARG A 43 -6.29 1.75 -6.31
N VAL A 44 -5.60 1.99 -5.22
CA VAL A 44 -4.71 1.04 -4.54
C VAL A 44 -5.22 0.89 -3.12
N ILE A 45 -5.54 -0.33 -2.70
CA ILE A 45 -5.95 -0.60 -1.30
C ILE A 45 -4.84 -1.41 -0.64
N ILE A 46 -4.27 -0.85 0.43
CA ILE A 46 -3.31 -1.54 1.28
C ILE A 46 -3.95 -1.71 2.67
N PRO A 47 -4.22 -2.95 3.12
CA PRO A 47 -4.80 -3.15 4.44
C PRO A 47 -3.80 -2.79 5.55
N HIS A 48 -4.33 -2.19 6.61
CA HIS A 48 -3.54 -1.87 7.80
C HIS A 48 -3.34 -3.12 8.67
N GLY A 49 -2.31 -3.07 9.54
CA GLY A 49 -1.99 -4.15 10.48
C GLY A 49 -0.72 -4.94 10.15
N PHE A 50 0.04 -4.50 9.13
CA PHE A 50 1.30 -5.11 8.69
C PHE A 50 2.51 -4.23 8.99
N GLY A 51 3.70 -4.78 8.77
CA GLY A 51 4.96 -4.08 9.01
C GLY A 51 5.60 -4.40 10.35
N LEU A 52 5.18 -5.49 11.01
CA LEU A 52 5.89 -6.01 12.18
C LEU A 52 7.26 -6.54 11.73
N VAL A 53 8.31 -6.15 12.44
CA VAL A 53 9.62 -6.80 12.32
C VAL A 53 9.84 -7.63 13.57
N TYR A 54 9.89 -8.94 13.41
CA TYR A 54 10.12 -9.88 14.50
C TYR A 54 11.29 -10.79 14.12
N ASP A 55 12.30 -10.86 14.99
CA ASP A 55 13.53 -11.60 14.76
C ASP A 55 14.23 -11.27 13.44
N GLY A 56 14.25 -9.96 13.08
CA GLY A 56 14.82 -9.48 11.82
C GLY A 56 13.98 -9.76 10.56
N VAL A 57 12.88 -10.52 10.69
CA VAL A 57 11.96 -10.82 9.58
C VAL A 57 10.82 -9.82 9.56
N LYS A 58 10.57 -9.22 8.40
CA LYS A 58 9.47 -8.27 8.18
C LYS A 58 8.22 -9.01 7.70
N PHE A 59 7.10 -8.75 8.36
CA PHE A 59 5.79 -9.33 8.06
C PHE A 59 4.88 -8.29 7.39
N GLY A 60 4.81 -8.35 6.06
CA GLY A 60 4.04 -7.45 5.20
C GLY A 60 4.53 -5.99 5.22
N ALA A 61 3.82 -5.13 4.48
CA ALA A 61 4.20 -3.73 4.34
C ALA A 61 3.61 -2.83 5.43
N ASN A 62 4.41 -1.85 5.85
CA ASN A 62 3.97 -0.87 6.83
C ASN A 62 3.36 0.34 6.12
N VAL A 63 2.03 0.45 6.11
CA VAL A 63 1.32 1.57 5.44
C VAL A 63 1.67 2.93 6.05
N ASN A 64 2.00 2.98 7.35
CA ASN A 64 2.34 4.25 8.00
C ASN A 64 3.65 4.86 7.45
N ARG A 65 4.49 4.08 6.75
CA ARG A 65 5.68 4.59 6.04
C ARG A 65 5.33 5.32 4.74
N LEU A 66 4.14 5.09 4.20
CA LEU A 66 3.63 5.72 2.98
C LEU A 66 2.82 6.99 3.26
N ASP A 67 2.38 7.20 4.50
CA ASP A 67 1.57 8.36 4.89
C ASP A 67 2.42 9.49 5.46
N LYS A 68 2.43 10.63 4.76
CA LYS A 68 3.16 11.80 5.22
C LYS A 68 2.46 12.41 6.43
N ASN A 69 3.21 12.72 7.49
CA ASN A 69 2.66 13.33 8.71
C ASN A 69 1.99 14.70 8.47
N THR A 70 2.29 15.38 7.36
CA THR A 70 1.66 16.65 6.95
C THR A 70 0.40 16.46 6.11
N ASN A 71 0.02 15.23 5.74
CA ASN A 71 -1.21 14.96 5.00
C ASN A 71 -2.41 15.03 5.95
N ARG A 72 -2.84 16.27 6.22
CA ARG A 72 -3.88 16.61 7.20
C ARG A 72 -4.86 17.61 6.60
N ASP A 73 -6.08 17.59 7.12
CA ASP A 73 -7.06 18.62 6.81
C ASP A 73 -6.74 19.96 7.52
N GLN A 74 -7.57 20.96 7.30
CA GLN A 74 -7.44 22.30 7.89
C GLN A 74 -7.50 22.33 9.43
N PHE A 75 -7.99 21.26 10.06
CA PHE A 75 -8.10 21.12 11.52
C PHE A 75 -7.02 20.22 12.12
N GLY A 76 -6.12 19.68 11.29
CA GLY A 76 -5.04 18.78 11.71
C GLY A 76 -5.42 17.29 11.74
N THR A 77 -6.60 16.91 11.26
CA THR A 77 -7.01 15.50 11.15
C THR A 77 -6.25 14.83 10.00
N PRO A 78 -5.58 13.68 10.22
CA PRO A 78 -4.91 12.94 9.15
C PRO A 78 -5.87 12.47 8.05
N VAL A 79 -5.43 12.56 6.79
CA VAL A 79 -6.21 12.15 5.60
C VAL A 79 -5.67 10.85 5.00
N HIS A 80 -5.75 9.75 5.76
CA HIS A 80 -5.20 8.43 5.38
C HIS A 80 -5.84 7.79 4.15
N ARG A 81 -7.05 8.21 3.77
CA ARG A 81 -7.78 7.64 2.62
C ARG A 81 -7.40 8.28 1.28
N TYR A 82 -6.67 9.40 1.29
CA TYR A 82 -6.27 10.10 0.09
C TYR A 82 -4.77 10.39 0.13
N VAL A 83 -4.00 9.44 -0.39
CA VAL A 83 -2.54 9.47 -0.41
C VAL A 83 -2.11 9.16 -1.83
N PRO A 84 -1.66 10.17 -2.60
CA PRO A 84 -1.16 9.94 -3.93
C PRO A 84 0.03 8.99 -3.90
N CYS A 85 -0.01 7.94 -4.73
CA CYS A 85 1.07 6.98 -4.86
C CYS A 85 1.36 6.70 -6.34
N ARG A 86 2.59 6.31 -6.61
CA ARG A 86 3.03 5.70 -7.86
C ARG A 86 3.35 4.23 -7.58
N VAL A 87 2.98 3.36 -8.51
CA VAL A 87 3.26 1.93 -8.43
C VAL A 87 4.21 1.57 -9.57
N GLU A 88 5.30 0.89 -9.24
CA GLU A 88 6.34 0.45 -10.17
C GLU A 88 6.53 -1.06 -10.06
N ALA A 89 6.78 -1.72 -11.18
CA ALA A 89 7.21 -3.12 -11.18
C ALA A 89 8.61 -3.22 -10.54
N VAL A 90 8.85 -4.28 -9.75
CA VAL A 90 10.19 -4.62 -9.26
C VAL A 90 10.90 -5.54 -10.25
#